data_AF-A0A9D7LNR2-F1
#
_entry.id   AF-A0A9D7LNR2-F1
#
_cell.length_a   1.000
_cell.length_b   1.000
_cell.length_c   1.000
_cell.angle_alpha   90.00
_cell.angle_beta   90.00
_cell.angle_gamma   90.00
#
_symmetry.space_group_name_H-M   'P 1'
#
loop_
_entity.id
_entity.type
_entity.pdbx_description
1 polymer ?
#
loop_
_entity_poly.entity_id
_entity_poly.type
_entity_poly.pdbx_seq_one_letter_code
_entity_poly.pdbx_strand_id
1 'polypeptide(L)' 'MTQDDILNFLRTHKQKMGQLYGVTQIGLFGSHARRTARNDSDIDILVDT' A
#
# COMPACT_ATOMS: atom_id res chain seq x y z
N MET A 1 -9.16 -6.28 -6.71
CA MET A 1 -8.85 -5.19 -5.75
C MET A 1 -8.30 -4.00 -6.52
N THR A 2 -8.83 -2.80 -6.30
CA THR A 2 -8.45 -1.60 -7.06
C THR A 2 -7.30 -0.83 -6.38
N GLN A 3 -6.68 0.10 -7.11
CA GLN A 3 -5.69 1.01 -6.55
C GLN A 3 -6.26 1.78 -5.34
N ASP A 4 -7.50 2.25 -5.45
CA ASP A 4 -8.15 3.09 -4.44
C ASP A 4 -8.48 2.27 -3.17
N ASP A 5 -8.88 1.00 -3.32
CA ASP A 5 -9.08 0.08 -2.19
C ASP A 5 -7.78 -0.09 -1.38
N ILE A 6 -6.66 -0.30 -2.08
CA ILE A 6 -5.35 -0.50 -1.46
C ILE A 6 -4.91 0.77 -0.72
N LEU A 7 -4.98 1.93 -1.38
CA LEU A 7 -4.60 3.19 -0.77
C LEU A 7 -5.46 3.54 0.45
N ASN A 8 -6.76 3.27 0.41
CA ASN A 8 -7.65 3.47 1.54
C ASN A 8 -7.32 2.53 2.71
N PHE A 9 -7.01 1.26 2.43
CA PHE A 9 -6.56 0.31 3.44
C PHE A 9 -5.27 0.79 4.12
N LEU A 10 -4.26 1.18 3.33
CA LEU A 10 -2.97 1.65 3.86
C LEU A 10 -3.13 2.93 4.69
N ARG A 11 -3.94 3.90 4.23
CA ARG A 11 -4.22 5.13 4.97
C ARG A 11 -4.88 4.86 6.33
N THR A 12 -5.88 3.98 6.35
CA THR A 12 -6.61 3.62 7.57
C THR A 12 -5.70 2.99 8.62
N HIS A 13 -4.68 2.25 8.20
CA HIS A 13 -3.78 1.52 9.11
C HIS A 13 -2.43 2.22 9.36
N LYS A 14 -2.11 3.29 8.62
CA LYS A 14 -0.80 3.97 8.69
C LYS A 14 -0.42 4.41 10.10
N GLN A 15 -1.38 4.96 10.86
CA GLN A 15 -1.11 5.39 12.24
C GLN A 15 -0.74 4.20 13.14
N LYS A 16 -1.49 3.10 13.07
CA LYS A 16 -1.21 1.88 13.85
C LYS A 16 0.15 1.28 13.46
N MET A 17 0.47 1.25 12.16
CA MET A 17 1.76 0.76 11.68
C MET A 17 2.91 1.65 12.15
N GLY A 18 2.73 2.98 12.16
CA GLY A 18 3.71 3.91 12.72
C GLY A 18 3.96 3.66 14.21
N GLN A 19 2.91 3.42 14.99
CA GLN A 19 3.02 3.15 16.43
C GLN A 19 3.68 1.79 16.74
N LEU A 20 3.36 0.74 15.99
CA LEU A 20 3.85 -0.62 16.26
C LEU A 20 5.22 -0.91 15.64
N TYR A 21 5.52 -0.32 14.50
CA TYR A 21 6.65 -0.72 13.65
C TYR A 21 7.54 0.47 13.24
N GLY A 22 7.25 1.69 13.70
CA GLY A 22 8.04 2.88 13.35
C GLY A 22 7.81 3.39 11.93
N VAL A 23 6.81 2.87 11.20
CA VAL A 23 6.57 3.27 9.81
C VAL A 23 6.27 4.76 9.66
N THR A 24 7.12 5.47 8.92
CA THR A 24 6.99 6.90 8.63
C THR A 24 6.27 7.13 7.31
N GLN A 25 6.54 6.30 6.28
CA GLN A 25 5.93 6.38 4.96
C GLN A 25 5.54 4.99 4.41
N ILE A 26 4.48 4.96 3.59
CA ILE A 26 4.03 3.77 2.86
C ILE A 26 3.66 4.19 1.45
N GLY A 27 4.24 3.54 0.45
CA GLY A 27 3.98 3.80 -0.97
C GLY A 27 3.51 2.54 -1.70
N LEU A 28 2.49 2.68 -2.56
CA LEU A 28 2.07 1.65 -3.50
C LEU A 28 2.86 1.81 -4.80
N PHE A 29 3.49 0.75 -5.28
CA PHE A 29 4.16 0.74 -6.59
C PHE A 29 3.71 -0.46 -7.44
N GLY A 30 4.36 -0.65 -8.59
CA GLY A 30 4.06 -1.79 -9.45
C GLY A 30 2.75 -1.69 -10.22
N SER A 31 2.15 -2.84 -10.51
CA SER A 31 1.01 -2.98 -11.43
C SER A 31 -0.25 -2.27 -10.94
N HIS A 32 -0.54 -2.33 -9.62
CA HIS A 32 -1.67 -1.66 -9.00
C HIS A 32 -1.52 -0.14 -8.99
N ALA A 33 -0.29 0.38 -8.79
CA ALA A 33 -0.03 1.82 -8.89
C ALA A 33 -0.25 2.35 -10.31
N ARG A 34 0.05 1.54 -11.34
CA ARG A 34 -0.13 1.89 -12.76
C ARG A 34 -1.52 1.59 -13.32
N ARG A 35 -2.45 1.05 -12.51
CA ARG A 35 -3.78 0.60 -12.96
C ARG A 35 -3.74 -0.45 -14.09
N THR A 36 -2.66 -1.24 -14.16
CA THR A 36 -2.49 -2.33 -15.13
C THR A 36 -2.49 -3.71 -14.46
N ALA A 37 -2.90 -3.79 -13.20
CA ALA A 37 -2.98 -5.04 -12.45
C ALA A 37 -4.08 -5.94 -13.02
N ARG A 38 -3.78 -7.23 -13.08
CA ARG A 38 -4.71 -8.31 -13.41
C ARG A 38 -5.13 -9.03 -12.13
N ASN A 39 -6.07 -9.96 -12.22
CA ASN A 39 -6.58 -10.70 -11.06
C ASN A 39 -5.52 -11.58 -10.37
N ASP A 40 -4.46 -11.94 -11.09
CA ASP A 40 -3.30 -12.72 -10.63
C ASP A 40 -2.11 -11.83 -10.21
N SER A 41 -2.26 -10.51 -10.19
CA SER A 41 -1.16 -9.60 -9.87
C SER A 41 -0.93 -9.47 -8.37
N ASP A 42 0.34 -9.44 -7.99
CA ASP A 42 0.78 -9.11 -6.64
C ASP A 42 0.62 -7.61 -6.34
N ILE A 43 0.68 -7.27 -5.04
CA ILE A 43 0.64 -5.89 -4.55
C ILE A 43 2.02 -5.51 -4.04
N ASP A 44 2.66 -4.57 -4.73
CA ASP A 44 3.99 -4.11 -4.37
C ASP A 44 3.93 -2.86 -3.46
N ILE A 45 4.52 -2.93 -2.26
CA ILE A 45 4.51 -1.86 -1.27
C ILE A 45 5.93 -1.50 -0.83
N LEU A 46 6.23 -0.21 -0.78
CA LEU A 46 7.46 0.34 -0.19
C LEU A 46 7.14 0.91 1.18
N VAL A 47 8.02 0.65 2.15
CA VAL A 47 7.89 1.12 3.53
C VAL A 47 9.16 1.86 3.91
N ASP A 48 8.98 3.01 4.55
CA ASP A 48 10.03 3.79 5.20
C ASP A 48 9.78 3.83 6.70
N THR A 49 10.83 3.78 7.51
CA THR A 49 10.79 3.66 8.98
C THR A 49 11.70 4.68 9.65
#